data_AF-A0A3D3PSQ6-F1
#
_entry.id   AF-A0A3D3PSQ6-F1
#
_cell.length_a   1.000
_cell.length_b   1.000
_cell.length_c   1.000
_cell.angle_alpha   90.00
_cell.angle_beta   90.00
_cell.angle_gamma   90.00
#
_symmetry.space_group_name_H-M   'P 1'
#
loop_
_entity.id
_entity.type
_entity.pdbx_description
1 polymer ?
#
loop_
_entity_poly.entity_id
_entity_poly.type
_entity_poly.pdbx_seq_one_letter_code
_entity_poly.pdbx_strand_id
1 'polypeptide(L)'
;HGGSDDFSRARSGASATYNILRYGANYDRVLRHDWRLRANFNGQATRDALVPGEQFGVGGASSVRGFNEREVASDSGFMGSLELYTPNLCTASSATQCRTLAFYDAANVSRNRTLPGEQVRTSIASVGLGLRVNVDKSFSVQMDYGQVIDGSDTRAKGDKRLHVKASLSY
;
A
#
# COMPACT_ATOMS: atom_id res chain seq x y z
N HIS A 1 -24.77 -19.13 10.25
CA HIS A 1 -25.21 -19.04 8.84
C HIS A 1 -25.32 -17.57 8.49
N GLY A 2 -24.50 -17.07 7.55
CA GLY A 2 -24.46 -15.66 7.16
C GLY A 2 -25.19 -15.46 5.83
N GLY A 3 -26.44 -15.02 5.89
CA GLY A 3 -27.29 -14.80 4.70
C GLY A 3 -27.21 -13.36 4.19
N SER A 4 -27.86 -13.07 3.06
CA SER A 4 -27.94 -11.71 2.48
C SER A 4 -28.48 -10.66 3.45
N ASP A 5 -29.33 -11.07 4.41
CA ASP A 5 -29.89 -10.20 5.43
C ASP A 5 -28.85 -9.79 6.48
N ASP A 6 -27.87 -10.65 6.79
CA ASP A 6 -26.77 -10.30 7.68
C ASP A 6 -25.77 -9.36 6.99
N PHE A 7 -25.53 -9.58 5.69
CA PHE A 7 -24.66 -8.74 4.85
C PHE A 7 -25.27 -7.35 4.61
N SER A 8 -26.57 -7.27 4.33
CA SER A 8 -27.27 -5.98 4.16
C SER A 8 -27.37 -5.18 5.47
N ARG A 9 -27.44 -5.86 6.63
CA ARG A 9 -27.31 -5.22 7.96
C ARG A 9 -25.90 -4.67 8.20
N ALA A 10 -24.85 -5.40 7.79
CA ALA A 10 -23.47 -4.93 7.90
C ALA A 10 -23.15 -3.79 6.92
N ARG A 11 -23.77 -3.81 5.73
CA ARG A 11 -23.71 -2.73 4.75
C ARG A 11 -24.94 -2.75 3.82
N SER A 12 -25.68 -1.65 3.81
CA SER A 12 -26.83 -1.49 2.93
C SER A 12 -26.47 -1.75 1.47
N GLY A 13 -27.23 -2.63 0.81
CA GLY A 13 -27.02 -3.02 -0.58
C GLY A 13 -25.96 -4.11 -0.82
N ALA A 14 -25.29 -4.63 0.21
CA ALA A 14 -24.38 -5.78 0.09
C ALA A 14 -25.18 -7.09 -0.03
N SER A 15 -24.73 -7.96 -0.95
CA SER A 15 -25.31 -9.28 -1.19
C SER A 15 -24.37 -10.37 -0.67
N ALA A 16 -24.94 -11.53 -0.28
CA ALA A 16 -24.14 -12.71 0.04
C ALA A 16 -23.45 -13.32 -1.20
N THR A 17 -23.93 -12.98 -2.40
CA THR A 17 -23.30 -13.29 -3.68
C THR A 17 -22.70 -12.02 -4.28
N TYR A 18 -21.39 -12.02 -4.48
CA TYR A 18 -20.66 -10.91 -5.07
C TYR A 18 -19.56 -11.43 -5.99
N ASN A 19 -19.16 -10.61 -6.97
CA ASN A 19 -18.04 -10.91 -7.85
C ASN A 19 -16.91 -9.92 -7.62
N ILE A 20 -15.70 -10.43 -7.40
CA ILE A 20 -14.50 -9.61 -7.23
C ILE A 20 -13.45 -10.05 -8.24
N LEU A 21 -12.93 -9.09 -9.01
CA LEU A 21 -11.72 -9.26 -9.80
C LEU A 21 -10.55 -8.59 -9.09
N ARG A 22 -9.49 -9.36 -8.80
CA ARG A 22 -8.23 -8.83 -8.29
C ARG A 22 -7.17 -8.94 -9.37
N TYR A 23 -6.40 -7.87 -9.56
CA TYR A 23 -5.35 -7.79 -10.58
C TYR A 23 -4.11 -7.11 -10.02
N GLY A 24 -2.95 -7.42 -10.60
CA GLY A 24 -1.70 -6.78 -10.19
C GLY A 24 -0.60 -6.94 -11.23
N ALA A 25 0.38 -6.03 -11.16
CA ALA A 25 1.54 -5.99 -12.03
C ALA A 25 2.78 -5.58 -11.24
N ASN A 26 3.92 -6.15 -11.60
CA ASN A 26 5.22 -5.87 -11.00
C ASN A 26 6.25 -5.62 -12.09
N TYR A 27 7.09 -4.61 -11.89
CA TYR A 27 8.20 -4.30 -12.76
C TYR A 27 9.44 -4.03 -11.91
N ASP A 28 10.55 -4.70 -12.22
CA ASP A 28 11.84 -4.50 -11.56
C ASP A 28 12.91 -4.43 -12.65
N ARG A 29 13.72 -3.38 -12.63
CA ARG A 29 14.79 -3.18 -13.60
C ARG A 29 16.04 -2.59 -12.95
N VAL A 30 17.15 -3.28 -13.16
CA VAL A 30 18.48 -2.72 -12.90
C VAL A 30 18.83 -1.74 -14.03
N LEU A 31 19.14 -0.52 -13.65
CA LEU A 31 19.57 0.58 -14.51
C LEU A 31 21.11 0.64 -14.53
N ARG A 32 21.66 1.67 -15.19
CA ARG A 32 23.11 1.92 -15.19
C ARG A 32 23.62 2.14 -13.76
N HIS A 33 24.86 1.73 -13.50
CA HIS A 33 25.54 1.88 -12.20
C HIS A 33 24.84 1.17 -11.01
N ASP A 34 24.07 0.09 -11.21
CA ASP A 34 23.34 -0.67 -10.16
C ASP A 34 22.23 0.13 -9.43
N TRP A 35 21.78 1.23 -10.03
CA TRP A 35 20.47 1.80 -9.68
C TRP A 35 19.36 0.80 -10.01
N ARG A 36 18.30 0.75 -9.20
CA ARG A 36 17.17 -0.15 -9.48
C ARG A 36 15.86 0.60 -9.43
N LEU A 37 15.05 0.43 -10.47
CA LEU A 37 13.69 0.93 -10.50
C LEU A 37 12.74 -0.23 -10.23
N ARG A 38 11.82 -0.03 -9.29
CA ARG A 38 10.72 -0.94 -9.02
C ARG A 38 9.40 -0.21 -9.16
N ALA A 39 8.43 -0.85 -9.79
CA ALA A 39 7.05 -0.41 -9.80
C ALA A 39 6.15 -1.59 -9.44
N ASN A 40 5.19 -1.35 -8.57
CA ASN A 40 4.18 -2.32 -8.16
C ASN A 40 2.80 -1.69 -8.33
N PHE A 41 1.85 -2.46 -8.82
CA PHE A 41 0.47 -2.03 -9.00
C PHE A 41 -0.46 -3.17 -8.60
N ASN A 42 -1.49 -2.87 -7.82
CA ASN A 42 -2.53 -3.82 -7.44
C ASN A 42 -3.90 -3.14 -7.51
N GLY A 43 -4.95 -3.90 -7.78
CA GLY A 43 -6.30 -3.37 -7.70
C GLY A 43 -7.35 -4.44 -7.52
N GLN A 44 -8.53 -3.94 -7.18
CA GLN A 44 -9.74 -4.70 -7.00
C GLN A 44 -10.87 -3.99 -7.75
N ALA A 45 -11.60 -4.73 -8.56
CA ALA A 45 -12.79 -4.25 -9.25
C ALA A 45 -13.99 -5.14 -8.93
N THR A 46 -15.10 -4.50 -8.59
CA THR A 46 -16.40 -5.14 -8.41
C THR A 46 -17.51 -4.15 -8.78
N ARG A 47 -18.69 -4.66 -9.12
CA ARG A 47 -19.92 -3.85 -9.28
C ARG A 47 -20.83 -3.95 -8.05
N ASP A 48 -20.46 -4.80 -7.09
CA ASP A 48 -21.24 -5.10 -5.91
C ASP A 48 -20.79 -4.22 -4.73
N ALA A 49 -21.68 -4.05 -3.75
CA ALA A 49 -21.31 -3.48 -2.46
C ALA A 49 -20.75 -4.60 -1.57
N LEU A 50 -19.56 -4.37 -1.02
CA LEU A 50 -18.83 -5.37 -0.24
C LEU A 50 -18.90 -5.07 1.25
N VAL A 51 -18.96 -6.13 2.06
CA VAL A 51 -18.80 -6.03 3.52
C VAL A 51 -17.38 -5.57 3.87
N PRO A 52 -17.16 -4.94 5.04
CA PRO A 52 -15.86 -4.37 5.41
C PRO A 52 -14.66 -5.31 5.31
N GLY A 53 -14.86 -6.62 5.53
CA GLY A 53 -13.82 -7.64 5.39
C GLY A 53 -13.33 -7.88 3.96
N GLU A 54 -14.20 -7.67 2.96
CA GLU A 54 -13.91 -7.91 1.53
C GLU A 54 -13.50 -6.63 0.79
N GLN A 55 -13.64 -5.48 1.43
CA GLN A 55 -13.26 -4.19 0.86
C GLN A 55 -11.74 -4.10 0.64
N PHE A 56 -11.38 -3.44 -0.46
CA PHE A 56 -10.03 -3.09 -0.80
C PHE A 56 -9.52 -2.02 0.18
N GLY A 57 -8.68 -2.45 1.10
CA GLY A 57 -8.04 -1.57 2.08
C GLY A 57 -6.71 -1.04 1.53
N VAL A 58 -6.53 0.27 1.63
CA VAL A 58 -5.30 0.97 1.24
C VAL A 58 -4.77 1.80 2.40
N GLY A 59 -3.46 2.01 2.39
CA GLY A 59 -2.72 2.63 3.49
C GLY A 59 -2.03 1.62 4.40
N GLY A 60 -0.84 1.99 4.89
CA GLY A 60 0.02 1.13 5.69
C GLY A 60 1.40 0.94 5.08
N ALA A 61 2.26 0.18 5.76
CA ALA A 61 3.66 0.04 5.36
C ALA A 61 3.84 -0.75 4.04
N SER A 62 2.85 -1.58 3.68
CA SER A 62 2.85 -2.43 2.47
C SER A 62 1.97 -1.90 1.34
N SER A 63 1.34 -0.73 1.52
CA SER A 63 0.43 -0.11 0.55
C SER A 63 0.84 1.34 0.29
N VAL A 64 0.16 2.31 0.88
CA VAL A 64 0.54 3.73 0.82
C VAL A 64 1.22 4.08 2.15
N ARG A 65 2.55 4.14 2.13
CA ARG A 65 3.35 4.47 3.32
C ARG A 65 2.99 5.86 3.84
N GLY A 66 3.10 6.10 5.14
CA GLY A 66 2.66 7.38 5.75
C GLY A 66 1.25 7.34 6.36
N PHE A 67 0.43 6.38 5.96
CA PHE A 67 -0.93 6.15 6.47
C PHE A 67 -0.97 5.00 7.50
N ASN A 68 -2.07 4.90 8.24
CA ASN A 68 -2.36 3.72 9.05
C ASN A 68 -2.69 2.51 8.17
N GLU A 69 -2.53 1.31 8.74
CA GLU A 69 -2.93 0.06 8.07
C GLU A 69 -4.42 0.09 7.74
N ARG A 70 -4.75 -0.12 6.45
CA ARG A 70 -6.12 -0.10 5.92
C ARG A 70 -6.90 1.17 6.30
N GLU A 71 -6.23 2.32 6.32
CA GLU A 71 -6.85 3.59 6.70
C GLU A 71 -8.09 3.93 5.86
N VAL A 72 -8.04 3.63 4.55
CA VAL A 72 -9.19 3.79 3.66
C VAL A 72 -9.58 2.43 3.10
N ALA A 73 -10.86 2.07 3.21
CA ALA A 73 -11.40 0.84 2.65
C ALA A 73 -12.65 1.11 1.81
N SER A 74 -12.72 0.52 0.62
CA SER A 74 -13.86 0.66 -0.30
C SER A 74 -13.98 -0.55 -1.23
N ASP A 75 -15.05 -0.63 -2.02
CA ASP A 75 -15.38 -1.84 -2.79
C ASP A 75 -14.37 -2.10 -3.92
N SER A 76 -14.07 -1.05 -4.68
CA SER A 76 -13.14 -1.09 -5.80
C SER A 76 -12.04 -0.05 -5.60
N GLY A 77 -10.90 -0.27 -6.23
CA GLY A 77 -9.80 0.66 -6.21
C GLY A 77 -8.52 0.06 -6.76
N PHE A 78 -7.50 0.89 -6.81
CA PHE A 78 -6.16 0.48 -7.16
C PHE A 78 -5.15 1.23 -6.30
N MET A 79 -3.98 0.61 -6.13
CA MET A 79 -2.80 1.23 -5.56
C MET A 79 -1.61 1.00 -6.47
N GLY A 80 -0.68 1.95 -6.46
CA GLY A 80 0.59 1.86 -7.14
C GLY A 80 1.71 2.37 -6.25
N SER A 81 2.88 1.76 -6.40
CA SER A 81 4.12 2.18 -5.76
C SER A 81 5.22 2.24 -6.79
N LEU A 82 5.99 3.33 -6.78
CA LEU A 82 7.18 3.50 -7.59
C LEU A 82 8.36 3.77 -6.65
N GLU A 83 9.42 2.97 -6.78
CA GLU A 83 10.59 3.02 -5.94
C GLU A 83 11.86 3.09 -6.78
N LEU A 84 12.76 4.00 -6.42
CA LEU A 84 14.08 4.10 -7.02
C LEU A 84 15.14 3.85 -5.94
N TYR A 85 15.91 2.78 -6.12
CA TYR A 85 16.95 2.35 -5.21
C TYR A 85 18.32 2.82 -5.70
N THR A 86 19.13 3.27 -4.76
CA THR A 86 20.55 3.52 -4.98
C THR A 86 21.32 2.21 -5.20
N PRO A 87 22.54 2.31 -5.74
CA PRO A 87 23.50 1.22 -5.68
C PRO A 87 23.78 0.82 -4.22
N ASN A 88 24.40 -0.35 -4.02
CA ASN A 88 24.86 -0.74 -2.69
C ASN A 88 25.88 0.28 -2.16
N LEU A 89 25.55 0.94 -1.05
CA LEU A 89 26.41 1.95 -0.41
C LEU A 89 27.40 1.30 0.57
N CYS A 90 27.08 0.11 1.08
CA CYS A 90 27.93 -0.64 1.99
C CYS A 90 28.75 -1.64 1.20
N THR A 91 29.91 -1.21 0.70
CA THR A 91 30.80 -2.06 -0.11
C THR A 91 32.02 -2.57 0.64
N ALA A 92 32.22 -2.14 1.90
CA ALA A 92 33.37 -2.51 2.72
C ALA A 92 33.42 -4.02 3.08
N SER A 93 32.28 -4.71 3.04
CA SER A 93 32.18 -6.16 3.27
C SER A 93 31.15 -6.75 2.33
N SER A 94 31.43 -7.93 1.77
CA SER A 94 30.46 -8.70 0.99
C SER A 94 29.29 -9.21 1.82
N ALA A 95 29.45 -9.26 3.15
CA ALA A 95 28.42 -9.69 4.09
C ALA A 95 27.45 -8.56 4.47
N THR A 96 27.60 -7.33 3.96
CA THR A 96 26.67 -6.25 4.28
C THR A 96 26.21 -5.54 3.02
N GLN A 97 24.90 -5.39 2.88
CA GLN A 97 24.31 -4.61 1.80
C GLN A 97 23.45 -3.52 2.42
N CYS A 98 23.68 -2.28 2.01
CA CYS A 98 22.79 -1.19 2.35
C CYS A 98 22.41 -0.40 1.11
N ARG A 99 21.11 -0.19 0.93
CA ARG A 99 20.54 0.61 -0.15
C ARG A 99 19.63 1.64 0.45
N THR A 100 19.70 2.85 -0.08
CA THR A 100 18.66 3.85 0.14
C THR A 100 17.70 3.82 -1.03
N LEU A 101 16.47 4.27 -0.80
CA LEU A 101 15.46 4.38 -1.84
C LEU A 101 14.65 5.66 -1.67
N ALA A 102 14.14 6.18 -2.77
CA ALA A 102 13.05 7.13 -2.77
C ALA A 102 11.79 6.43 -3.30
N PHE A 103 10.63 6.77 -2.75
CA PHE A 103 9.37 6.18 -3.17
C PHE A 103 8.27 7.21 -3.38
N TYR A 104 7.32 6.84 -4.24
CA TYR A 104 6.04 7.48 -4.45
C TYR A 104 4.97 6.40 -4.41
N ASP A 105 4.04 6.50 -3.47
CA ASP A 105 2.90 5.59 -3.35
C ASP A 105 1.61 6.37 -3.55
N ALA A 106 0.65 5.79 -4.26
CA ALA A 106 -0.66 6.38 -4.45
C ALA A 106 -1.74 5.30 -4.52
N ALA A 107 -2.92 5.63 -4.04
CA ALA A 107 -4.10 4.81 -4.18
C ALA A 107 -5.33 5.64 -4.49
N ASN A 108 -6.25 5.06 -5.26
CA ASN A 108 -7.57 5.60 -5.47
C ASN A 108 -8.58 4.48 -5.24
N VAL A 109 -9.57 4.77 -4.42
CA VAL A 109 -10.63 3.81 -4.11
C VAL A 109 -11.99 4.46 -4.32
N SER A 110 -12.97 3.64 -4.66
CA SER A 110 -14.33 4.07 -4.97
C SER A 110 -15.34 3.13 -4.37
N ARG A 111 -16.46 3.71 -3.95
CA ARG A 111 -17.55 3.01 -3.30
C ARG A 111 -18.71 2.78 -4.28
N ASN A 112 -19.23 1.56 -4.29
CA ASN A 112 -20.42 1.18 -5.05
C ASN A 112 -21.69 1.33 -4.20
N ARG A 113 -22.81 1.65 -4.85
CA ARG A 113 -24.14 1.80 -4.22
C ARG A 113 -24.12 2.75 -3.01
N THR A 114 -23.50 3.92 -3.18
CA THR A 114 -23.38 4.94 -2.13
C THR A 114 -24.74 5.52 -1.74
N LEU A 115 -24.91 5.81 -0.46
CA LEU A 115 -26.06 6.56 0.03
C LEU A 115 -25.87 8.07 -0.24
N PRO A 116 -26.95 8.88 -0.29
CA PRO A 116 -26.83 10.32 -0.42
C PRO A 116 -25.94 10.93 0.68
N GLY A 117 -24.89 11.66 0.28
CA GLY A 117 -23.93 12.31 1.19
C GLY A 117 -22.65 11.50 1.48
N GLU A 118 -22.53 10.27 0.99
CA GLU A 118 -21.32 9.45 1.16
C GLU A 118 -20.24 9.81 0.11
N GLN A 119 -18.96 9.78 0.51
CA GLN A 119 -17.87 9.99 -0.43
C GLN A 119 -17.78 8.84 -1.44
N VAL A 120 -17.94 9.16 -2.72
CA VAL A 120 -17.93 8.18 -3.81
C VAL A 120 -16.50 7.72 -4.14
N ARG A 121 -15.51 8.60 -3.97
CA ARG A 121 -14.10 8.34 -4.27
C ARG A 121 -13.20 8.99 -3.24
N THR A 122 -12.13 8.30 -2.92
CA THR A 122 -11.07 8.80 -2.04
C THR A 122 -9.72 8.47 -2.66
N SER A 123 -8.85 9.45 -2.76
CA SER A 123 -7.45 9.27 -3.14
C SER A 123 -6.55 9.53 -1.96
N ILE A 124 -5.46 8.78 -1.88
CA ILE A 124 -4.39 9.02 -0.93
C ILE A 124 -3.05 8.85 -1.64
N ALA A 125 -2.06 9.67 -1.29
CA ALA A 125 -0.73 9.55 -1.85
C ALA A 125 0.34 10.03 -0.89
N SER A 126 1.53 9.45 -1.01
CA SER A 126 2.69 9.78 -0.20
C SER A 126 3.98 9.68 -1.00
N VAL A 127 4.99 10.39 -0.49
CA VAL A 127 6.37 10.28 -0.95
C VAL A 127 7.28 10.08 0.23
N GLY A 128 8.45 9.50 0.00
CA GLY A 128 9.38 9.32 1.09
C GLY A 128 10.72 8.75 0.71
N LEU A 129 11.51 8.53 1.75
CA LEU A 129 12.83 7.94 1.68
C LEU A 129 12.86 6.68 2.53
N GLY A 130 13.58 5.67 2.06
CA GLY A 130 13.77 4.42 2.77
C GLY A 130 15.24 4.03 2.85
N LEU A 131 15.54 3.25 3.88
CA LEU A 131 16.80 2.56 4.07
C LEU A 131 16.53 1.06 4.17
N ARG A 132 17.35 0.28 3.49
CA ARG A 132 17.36 -1.18 3.53
C ARG A 132 18.76 -1.62 3.89
N VAL A 133 18.90 -2.35 4.99
CA VAL A 133 20.18 -2.94 5.43
C VAL A 133 19.99 -4.43 5.59
N ASN A 134 20.84 -5.21 4.95
CA ASN A 134 20.91 -6.65 5.12
C ASN A 134 22.34 -7.01 5.57
N VAL A 135 22.45 -7.73 6.68
CA VAL A 135 23.71 -8.24 7.20
C VAL A 135 23.66 -9.75 7.11
N ASP A 136 24.48 -10.28 6.22
CA ASP A 136 24.54 -11.67 5.81
C ASP A 136 23.13 -12.20 5.43
N LYS A 137 22.83 -13.45 5.76
CA LYS A 137 21.50 -14.05 5.60
C LYS A 137 20.65 -13.97 6.87
N SER A 138 21.24 -13.51 7.97
CA SER A 138 20.64 -13.62 9.30
C SER A 138 19.88 -12.38 9.72
N PHE A 139 20.23 -11.18 9.25
CA PHE A 139 19.63 -9.96 9.78
C PHE A 139 19.22 -8.99 8.67
N SER A 140 17.98 -8.50 8.73
CA SER A 140 17.51 -7.42 7.84
C SER A 140 16.83 -6.31 8.62
N VAL A 141 17.03 -5.07 8.18
CA VAL A 141 16.40 -3.87 8.71
C VAL A 141 15.87 -3.04 7.55
N GLN A 142 14.65 -2.57 7.71
CA GLN A 142 13.97 -1.68 6.77
C GLN A 142 13.46 -0.49 7.56
N MET A 143 13.76 0.71 7.07
CA MET A 143 13.22 1.95 7.61
C MET A 143 12.62 2.74 6.47
N ASP A 144 11.42 3.27 6.65
CA ASP A 144 10.72 4.09 5.66
C ASP A 144 10.16 5.33 6.32
N TYR A 145 10.58 6.49 5.85
CA TYR A 145 10.05 7.77 6.24
C TYR A 145 9.17 8.32 5.12
N GLY A 146 7.86 8.38 5.36
CA GLY A 146 6.87 8.85 4.41
C GLY A 146 6.23 10.17 4.85
N GLN A 147 5.93 11.01 3.87
CA GLN A 147 5.14 12.23 4.01
C GLN A 147 3.91 12.14 3.10
N VAL A 148 2.74 12.43 3.65
CA VAL A 148 1.47 12.48 2.93
C VAL A 148 1.44 13.70 2.01
N ILE A 149 1.15 13.50 0.73
CA ILE A 149 1.03 14.56 -0.28
C ILE A 149 -0.40 14.74 -0.80
N ASP A 150 -1.22 13.69 -0.70
CA ASP A 150 -2.67 13.72 -0.90
C ASP A 150 -3.31 12.98 0.27
N GLY A 151 -4.16 13.68 1.02
CA GLY A 151 -4.66 13.25 2.33
C GLY A 151 -5.98 12.49 2.26
N SER A 152 -6.38 11.92 3.39
CA SER A 152 -7.70 11.32 3.63
C SER A 152 -8.49 12.18 4.62
N ASP A 153 -9.71 11.78 4.96
CA ASP A 153 -10.49 12.41 6.04
C ASP A 153 -9.76 12.33 7.40
N THR A 154 -8.87 11.36 7.59
CA THR A 154 -8.16 11.09 8.85
C THR A 154 -6.70 11.54 8.88
N ARG A 155 -6.10 11.83 7.73
CA ARG A 155 -4.69 12.25 7.58
C ARG A 155 -4.58 13.43 6.63
N ALA A 156 -4.00 14.53 7.13
CA ALA A 156 -3.84 15.72 6.34
C ALA A 156 -2.58 15.66 5.46
N LYS A 157 -2.60 16.43 4.37
CA LYS A 157 -1.40 16.70 3.57
C LYS A 157 -0.31 17.30 4.45
N GLY A 158 0.89 16.74 4.37
CA GLY A 158 2.06 17.14 5.17
C GLY A 158 2.33 16.24 6.38
N ASP A 159 1.39 15.38 6.76
CA ASP A 159 1.59 14.43 7.84
C ASP A 159 2.74 13.46 7.54
N LYS A 160 3.56 13.19 8.55
CA LYS A 160 4.77 12.38 8.43
C LYS A 160 4.65 11.11 9.25
N ARG A 161 5.37 10.06 8.83
CA ARG A 161 5.45 8.80 9.56
C ARG A 161 6.75 8.08 9.28
N LEU A 162 7.29 7.44 10.33
CA LEU A 162 8.41 6.52 10.24
C LEU A 162 7.92 5.09 10.48
N HIS A 163 8.27 4.18 9.59
CA HIS A 163 8.09 2.75 9.76
C HIS A 163 9.45 2.09 9.90
N VAL A 164 9.58 1.16 10.85
CA VAL A 164 10.78 0.36 11.06
C VAL A 164 10.38 -1.09 11.15
N LYS A 165 11.07 -1.95 10.40
CA LYS A 165 10.92 -3.40 10.44
C LYS A 165 12.31 -4.02 10.56
N ALA A 166 12.47 -4.91 11.52
CA ALA A 166 13.67 -5.73 11.66
C ALA A 166 13.28 -7.21 11.62
N SER A 167 14.13 -8.05 11.03
CA SER A 167 13.96 -9.50 11.03
C SER A 167 15.29 -10.18 11.31
N LEU A 168 15.23 -11.23 12.13
CA LEU A 168 16.35 -12.12 12.40
C LEU A 168 15.97 -13.54 11.96
N SER A 169 16.86 -14.19 11.23
CA SER A 169 16.75 -15.57 10.77
C SER A 169 17.96 -16.35 11.28
N TYR A 170 17.74 -17.52 11.88
CA TYR A 170 18.77 -18.40 12.42
C TYR A 170 18.56 -19.84 11.94
#